data_AF-U4VCG0-F1
#
_entry.id   AF-U4VCG0-F1
#
_cell.length_a   1.000
_cell.length_b   1.000
_cell.length_c   1.000
_cell.angle_alpha   90.00
_cell.angle_beta   90.00
_cell.angle_gamma   90.00
#
_symmetry.space_group_name_H-M   'P 1'
#
loop_
_entity.id
_entity.type
_entity.pdbx_description
1 polymer ?
#
loop_
_entity_poly.entity_id
_entity_poly.type
_entity_poly.pdbx_seq_one_letter_code
_entity_poly.pdbx_strand_id
1 'polypeptide(L)'
;MDPQRAEALPFVQSRAAGGILPECGTPLTYEAPDGIALAIGAFDAPEEIEPTIQWGGIENQLPYVPKLASLPGYVTERDPESIEFVRTMVSYQHPDHDTESWPQQQG
;
A
#
# COMPACT_ATOMS: atom_id res chain seq x y z
N MET A 1 37.01 11.80 -21.63
CA MET A 1 36.40 11.39 -20.34
C MET A 1 36.63 12.53 -19.37
N ASP A 2 35.56 13.24 -19.03
CA ASP A 2 35.49 14.19 -17.91
C ASP A 2 34.15 13.93 -17.18
N PRO A 3 34.15 13.43 -15.93
CA PRO A 3 32.98 12.89 -15.25
C PRO A 3 32.40 13.86 -14.21
N GLN A 4 31.88 15.03 -14.61
CA GLN A 4 31.42 16.05 -13.66
C GLN A 4 29.97 16.54 -13.75
N ARG A 5 29.02 15.79 -14.33
CA ARG A 5 27.58 16.12 -14.15
C ARG A 5 26.69 14.91 -13.98
N ALA A 6 26.62 14.42 -12.74
CA ALA A 6 25.46 13.71 -12.23
C ALA A 6 25.16 14.29 -10.84
N GLU A 7 24.36 15.34 -10.82
CA GLU A 7 23.77 15.84 -9.59
C GLU A 7 22.73 14.78 -9.17
N ALA A 8 23.09 13.97 -8.17
CA ALA A 8 22.17 13.02 -7.58
C ALA A 8 21.05 13.83 -6.91
N LEU A 9 19.92 13.97 -7.60
CA LEU A 9 18.68 14.36 -6.96
C LEU A 9 18.44 13.40 -5.79
N PRO A 10 18.18 13.88 -4.57
CA PRO A 10 17.76 13.00 -3.49
C PRO A 10 16.34 12.54 -3.83
N PHE A 11 16.25 11.50 -4.65
CA PHE A 11 15.07 10.66 -4.68
C PHE A 11 15.07 9.91 -3.35
N VAL A 12 14.42 10.49 -2.34
CA VAL A 12 14.25 9.84 -1.04
C VAL A 12 13.11 8.84 -1.19
N GLN A 13 13.40 7.70 -1.85
CA GLN A 13 12.71 6.46 -1.52
C GLN A 13 13.34 5.95 -0.23
N SER A 14 12.50 5.76 0.80
CA SER A 14 12.78 5.15 2.11
C SER A 14 14.26 4.78 2.34
N ARG A 15 15.03 5.71 2.88
CA ARG A 15 16.34 5.39 3.45
C ARG A 15 16.14 4.64 4.76
N ALA A 16 16.00 3.32 4.70
CA ALA A 16 16.45 2.40 5.75
C ALA A 16 16.21 0.97 5.27
N ALA A 17 17.27 0.15 5.27
CA ALA A 17 17.11 -1.29 5.24
C ALA A 17 16.33 -1.70 6.49
N GLY A 18 15.02 -1.93 6.36
CA GLY A 18 14.12 -2.26 7.46
C GLY A 18 12.65 -1.87 7.21
N GLY A 19 12.40 -0.84 6.40
CA GLY A 19 11.04 -0.34 6.13
C GLY A 19 10.34 -0.94 4.92
N ILE A 20 10.94 -1.93 4.25
CA ILE A 20 10.40 -2.59 3.06
C ILE A 20 10.38 -4.10 3.32
N LEU A 21 9.25 -4.77 3.05
CA LEU A 21 9.16 -6.23 3.06
C LEU A 21 10.07 -6.81 1.96
N PRO A 22 11.10 -7.60 2.30
CA PRO A 22 12.07 -8.08 1.32
C PRO A 22 11.48 -9.06 0.31
N GLU A 23 10.37 -9.72 0.63
CA GLU A 23 9.72 -10.71 -0.23
C GLU A 23 8.90 -10.07 -1.35
N CYS A 24 8.26 -8.92 -1.09
CA CYS A 24 7.29 -8.31 -2.02
C CYS A 24 7.54 -6.83 -2.33
N GLY A 25 8.49 -6.17 -1.65
CA GLY A 25 8.83 -4.78 -1.89
C GLY A 25 7.85 -3.76 -1.28
N THR A 26 6.86 -4.21 -0.49
CA THR A 26 5.90 -3.31 0.15
C THR A 26 6.58 -2.41 1.18
N PRO A 27 6.49 -1.08 1.06
CA PRO A 27 6.97 -0.17 2.08
C PRO A 27 6.01 -0.17 3.29
N LEU A 28 6.53 -0.50 4.46
CA LEU A 28 5.78 -0.54 5.72
C LEU A 28 6.05 0.67 6.61
N THR A 29 7.26 1.24 6.55
CA THR A 29 7.66 2.35 7.42
C THR A 29 8.30 3.50 6.66
N TYR A 30 8.13 4.69 7.21
CA TYR A 30 8.85 5.89 6.82
C TYR A 30 9.49 6.49 8.08
N GLU A 31 10.81 6.63 8.08
CA GLU A 31 11.56 7.16 9.22
C GLU A 31 11.96 8.61 8.96
N ALA A 32 11.64 9.48 9.91
CA ALA A 32 12.01 10.89 9.93
C ALA A 32 12.66 11.26 11.28
N PRO A 33 13.42 12.37 11.36
CA PRO A 33 14.06 12.79 12.62
C PRO A 33 13.09 12.99 13.80
N ASP A 34 11.81 13.21 13.53
CA ASP A 34 10.73 13.44 14.48
C ASP A 34 9.84 12.22 14.73
N GLY A 35 10.11 11.08 14.09
CA GLY A 35 9.43 9.83 14.40
C GLY A 35 9.37 8.83 13.24
N ILE A 36 8.55 7.80 13.44
CA ILE A 36 8.31 6.74 12.46
C ILE A 36 6.84 6.81 12.05
N ALA A 37 6.58 6.84 10.75
CA ALA A 37 5.26 6.64 10.17
C ALA A 37 5.10 5.18 9.72
N LEU A 38 3.90 4.64 9.84
CA LEU A 38 3.55 3.29 9.41
C LEU A 38 2.53 3.37 8.27
N ALA A 39 2.62 2.45 7.31
CA ALA A 39 1.64 2.32 6.25
C ALA A 39 0.30 1.84 6.83
N ILE A 40 -0.71 2.72 6.86
CA ILE A 40 -2.02 2.38 7.44
C ILE A 40 -2.69 1.17 6.78
N GLY A 41 -2.51 0.99 5.47
CA GLY A 41 -3.08 -0.15 4.74
C GLY A 41 -2.39 -1.49 5.00
N ALA A 42 -1.38 -1.54 5.88
CA ALA A 42 -0.67 -2.77 6.24
C ALA A 42 -1.18 -3.41 7.54
N PHE A 43 -2.07 -2.75 8.28
CA PHE A 43 -2.72 -3.33 9.46
C PHE A 43 -3.88 -4.22 9.06
N ASP A 44 -4.20 -5.21 9.90
CA ASP A 44 -5.33 -6.13 9.68
C ASP A 44 -6.69 -5.45 9.88
N ALA A 45 -6.78 -4.51 10.84
CA ALA A 45 -7.99 -3.73 11.16
C ALA A 45 -7.70 -2.22 11.07
N PRO A 46 -7.40 -1.67 9.88
CA PRO A 46 -6.99 -0.28 9.71
C PRO A 46 -8.09 0.73 10.09
N GLU A 47 -9.37 0.33 10.06
CA GLU A 47 -10.50 1.14 10.50
C GLU A 47 -10.49 1.48 11.99
N GLU A 48 -9.76 0.71 12.81
CA GLU A 48 -9.59 0.99 14.24
C GLU A 48 -8.50 2.04 14.51
N ILE A 49 -7.72 2.41 13.49
CA ILE A 49 -6.54 3.28 13.60
C ILE A 49 -6.70 4.46 12.65
N GLU A 50 -7.33 5.53 13.11
CA GLU A 50 -7.48 6.75 12.31
C GLU A 50 -6.12 7.47 12.12
N PRO A 51 -5.64 7.67 10.88
CA PRO A 51 -4.39 8.40 10.64
C PRO A 51 -4.53 9.88 11.00
N THR A 52 -3.62 10.38 11.85
CA THR A 52 -3.65 11.80 12.28
C THR A 52 -2.71 12.70 11.48
N ILE A 53 -1.73 12.12 10.77
CA ILE A 53 -0.70 12.84 10.02
C ILE A 53 -0.42 12.08 8.72
N GLN A 54 -0.36 12.81 7.60
CA GLN A 54 0.10 12.29 6.31
C GLN A 54 1.57 12.70 6.09
N TRP A 55 2.47 11.72 6.14
CA TRP A 55 3.90 11.92 5.92
C TRP A 55 4.30 11.78 4.45
N GLY A 56 5.16 12.70 3.97
CA GLY A 56 5.92 12.59 2.72
C GLY A 56 5.07 12.38 1.46
N GLY A 57 4.90 13.44 0.65
CA GLY A 57 4.17 13.34 -0.61
C GLY A 57 2.86 14.10 -0.65
N ILE A 58 2.66 15.09 0.23
CA ILE A 58 1.62 16.13 0.03
C ILE A 58 2.03 17.03 -1.15
N GLU A 59 3.31 17.37 -1.22
CA GLU A 59 3.91 18.23 -2.24
C GLU A 59 3.94 17.61 -3.63
N ASN A 60 3.96 16.27 -3.69
CA ASN A 60 3.95 15.48 -4.92
C ASN A 60 2.75 14.52 -4.99
N GLN A 61 1.69 14.81 -4.24
CA GLN A 61 0.48 14.00 -4.27
C GLN A 61 -0.10 13.99 -5.68
N LEU A 62 -0.56 12.82 -6.14
CA LEU A 62 -1.27 12.75 -7.43
C LEU A 62 -2.49 13.68 -7.38
N PRO A 63 -2.71 14.56 -8.38
CA PRO A 63 -3.72 15.63 -8.31
C PRO A 63 -5.16 15.17 -8.09
N TYR A 64 -5.45 13.89 -8.32
CA TYR A 64 -6.77 13.31 -8.16
C TYR A 64 -7.02 12.69 -6.78
N VAL A 65 -5.99 12.49 -5.94
CA VAL A 65 -6.15 11.79 -4.65
C VAL A 65 -7.17 12.49 -3.74
N PRO A 66 -7.18 13.82 -3.58
CA PRO A 66 -8.21 14.51 -2.78
C PRO A 66 -9.64 14.36 -3.32
N LYS A 67 -9.79 13.89 -4.57
CA LYS A 67 -11.09 13.73 -5.26
C LYS A 67 -11.57 12.29 -5.29
N LEU A 68 -10.79 11.31 -4.79
CA LEU A 68 -11.14 9.88 -4.89
C LEU A 68 -12.53 9.59 -4.30
N ALA A 69 -12.86 10.16 -3.14
CA ALA A 69 -14.15 9.97 -2.49
C ALA A 69 -15.36 10.51 -3.30
N SER A 70 -15.11 11.36 -4.31
CA SER A 70 -16.17 11.89 -5.18
C SER A 70 -16.43 11.04 -6.42
N LEU A 71 -15.61 10.02 -6.67
CA LEU A 71 -15.80 9.13 -7.81
C LEU A 71 -17.06 8.27 -7.61
N PRO A 72 -17.78 7.92 -8.70
CA PRO A 72 -18.90 6.99 -8.61
C PRO A 72 -18.45 5.66 -7.99
N GLY A 73 -19.04 5.31 -6.84
CA GLY A 73 -18.84 4.01 -6.20
C GLY A 73 -19.77 2.94 -6.76
N TYR A 74 -19.31 1.70 -6.77
CA TYR A 74 -20.08 0.52 -7.14
C TYR A 74 -20.01 -0.47 -5.98
N VAL A 75 -21.16 -0.95 -5.50
CA VAL A 75 -21.18 -2.08 -4.56
C VAL A 75 -20.93 -3.36 -5.35
N THR A 76 -20.19 -4.28 -4.76
CA THR A 76 -19.79 -5.55 -5.38
C THR A 76 -21.00 -6.39 -5.84
N GLU A 77 -22.15 -6.25 -5.19
CA GLU A 77 -23.39 -7.02 -5.46
C GLU A 77 -24.45 -6.22 -6.23
N ARG A 78 -24.06 -5.24 -7.04
CA ARG A 78 -24.99 -4.29 -7.67
C ARG A 78 -26.00 -4.96 -8.62
N ASP A 79 -25.63 -6.07 -9.26
CA ASP A 79 -26.49 -6.79 -10.20
C ASP A 79 -26.15 -8.31 -10.26
N PRO A 80 -27.05 -9.16 -10.77
CA PRO A 80 -26.84 -10.61 -10.81
C PRO A 80 -25.61 -11.07 -11.60
N GLU A 81 -25.22 -10.35 -12.66
CA GLU A 81 -24.01 -10.68 -13.44
C GLU A 81 -22.74 -10.35 -12.65
N SER A 82 -22.72 -9.22 -11.94
CA SER A 82 -21.63 -8.88 -11.01
C SER A 82 -21.49 -9.92 -9.88
N ILE A 83 -22.59 -10.44 -9.36
CA ILE A 83 -22.57 -11.48 -8.32
C ILE A 83 -21.98 -12.79 -8.87
N GLU A 84 -22.41 -13.24 -10.04
CA GLU A 84 -21.84 -14.42 -10.71
C GLU A 84 -20.35 -14.23 -10.97
N PHE A 85 -19.92 -13.06 -11.46
CA PHE A 85 -18.51 -12.76 -11.67
C PHE A 85 -17.69 -12.82 -10.36
N VAL A 86 -18.18 -12.21 -9.29
CA VAL A 86 -17.51 -12.20 -7.97
C VAL A 86 -17.37 -13.63 -7.42
N ARG A 87 -18.35 -14.50 -7.63
CA ARG A 87 -18.28 -15.92 -7.23
C ARG A 87 -17.17 -16.69 -7.94
N THR A 88 -16.71 -16.24 -9.10
CA THR A 88 -15.58 -16.86 -9.81
C THR A 88 -14.21 -16.38 -9.33
N MET A 89 -14.15 -15.31 -8.52
CA MET A 89 -12.86 -14.77 -8.06
C MET A 89 -12.22 -15.69 -7.02
N VAL A 90 -10.93 -15.95 -7.22
CA VAL A 90 -10.08 -16.65 -6.26
C VAL A 90 -9.29 -15.62 -5.47
N SER A 91 -9.51 -15.56 -4.16
CA SER A 91 -8.69 -14.72 -3.28
C SER A 91 -7.36 -15.42 -2.98
N TYR A 92 -6.26 -14.69 -3.21
CA TYR A 92 -4.92 -15.09 -2.78
C TYR A 92 -4.46 -14.31 -1.53
N GLN A 93 -5.36 -13.50 -0.95
CA GLN A 93 -5.05 -12.67 0.23
C GLN A 93 -5.11 -13.51 1.49
N HIS A 94 -4.10 -13.39 2.36
CA HIS A 94 -4.09 -14.02 3.68
C HIS A 94 -5.36 -13.68 4.47
N PRO A 95 -6.03 -14.67 5.09
CA PRO A 95 -7.20 -14.42 5.89
C PRO A 95 -6.77 -13.72 7.17
N ASP A 96 -7.70 -13.03 7.79
CA ASP A 96 -7.53 -12.24 9.01
C ASP A 96 -7.37 -13.08 10.30
N HIS A 97 -6.88 -14.31 10.19
CA HIS A 97 -6.66 -15.22 11.31
C HIS A 97 -5.47 -16.14 11.06
N ASP A 98 -4.90 -16.67 12.15
CA ASP A 98 -3.83 -17.66 12.07
C ASP A 98 -4.29 -18.88 11.28
N THR A 99 -3.51 -19.25 10.26
CA THR A 99 -3.74 -20.48 9.50
C THR A 99 -2.53 -21.39 9.65
N GLU A 100 -2.77 -22.68 9.87
CA GLU A 100 -1.70 -23.68 9.92
C GLU A 100 -1.01 -23.84 8.55
N SER A 101 -1.70 -23.48 7.47
CA SER A 101 -1.20 -23.47 6.10
C SER A 101 -1.88 -22.36 5.27
N TRP A 102 -1.09 -21.45 4.71
CA TRP A 102 -1.51 -20.37 3.79
C TRP A 102 -0.64 -20.40 2.52
N PRO A 103 -1.22 -20.20 1.31
CA PRO A 103 -0.99 -21.10 0.19
C PRO A 103 0.49 -21.27 -0.08
N GLN A 104 0.94 -22.50 0.13
CA GLN A 104 2.20 -22.99 -0.40
C GLN A 104 2.03 -23.09 -1.92
N GLN A 105 2.97 -22.53 -2.70
CA GLN A 105 2.93 -22.55 -4.16
C GLN A 105 2.56 -23.94 -4.68
N GLN A 106 1.58 -24.00 -5.60
CA GLN A 106 1.60 -25.08 -6.57
C GLN A 106 2.83 -24.84 -7.45
N GLY A 107 3.75 -25.81 -7.45
CA GLY A 107 5.04 -25.73 -8.14
C GLY A 107 4.96 -25.67 -9.66
#